data_AF-W1WBQ5-F1
#
_entry.id   AF-W1WBQ5-F1
#
_cell.length_a   1.000
_cell.length_b   1.000
_cell.length_c   1.000
_cell.angle_alpha   90.00
_cell.angle_beta   90.00
_cell.angle_gamma   90.00
#
_symmetry.space_group_name_H-M   'P 1'
#
loop_
_entity.id
_entity.type
_entity.pdbx_description
1 polymer ?
#
loop_
_entity_poly.entity_id
_entity_poly.type
_entity_poly.pdbx_seq_one_letter_code
_entity_poly.pdbx_strand_id
1 'polypeptide(L)'
;MSTLALTNVINEYQYDDIAQHVEDISFDRYDAMFAGMSGLMAGLIDVFFVGVPDTGALTKMADNVVDDLVKKAAKLSGWNPKSGQENNIASAIGYFERNFKVNYDHRSSVDVNGAFNMATINHHIKSLGHSPDPVGLFFSILDQFTNTATYVSDGKLIRIDTTDSDFRLEGSNFIAKLFSGFVNWLGHVLSDIAGSSGSRGNGGRGSGLPIPFMNLFQFINVGQFQVGKHLNDFATVMVKVFQEGYDFRHGLAMAVPVLFNELMIRAFYVIRRHFQYKLPWRECLPSMKDKTLRWMLLISTGAMCLVDGADAVIRGGGNAVLIFLRMNLIAWIRLIYLILKELYIFVKPILKALWKHVKSWITDKVLTAFEKKQIAAFYDRINNYQVKLDEEFKLFYDELLEEHKTNMLYIQAVSDAQNSDDAINKSVRLARHYQVDEKSIMHNADDVRKKLFGG
;
A
#
# COMPACT_ATOMS: atom_id res chain seq x y z
N MET A 1 33.11 40.00 -2.82
CA MET A 1 31.86 39.33 -2.46
C MET A 1 30.76 39.91 -3.33
N SER A 2 30.29 39.17 -4.32
CA SER A 2 28.98 39.45 -4.92
C SER A 2 27.96 38.78 -4.02
N THR A 3 27.18 39.55 -3.28
CA THR A 3 26.01 39.07 -2.55
C THR A 3 25.05 38.48 -3.58
N LEU A 4 25.11 37.15 -3.75
CA LEU A 4 24.13 36.41 -4.55
C LEU A 4 22.81 36.50 -3.78
N ALA A 5 22.02 37.53 -4.04
CA ALA A 5 20.70 37.66 -3.46
C ALA A 5 19.87 36.45 -3.90
N LEU A 6 19.23 35.76 -2.95
CA LEU A 6 18.33 34.63 -3.23
C LEU A 6 17.31 34.99 -4.32
N THR A 7 16.91 36.27 -4.37
CA THR A 7 16.06 36.88 -5.39
C THR A 7 16.61 36.74 -6.82
N ASN A 8 17.92 36.82 -7.04
CA ASN A 8 18.52 36.66 -8.36
C ASN A 8 18.50 35.20 -8.83
N VAL A 9 18.71 34.24 -7.91
CA VAL A 9 18.59 32.81 -8.19
C VAL A 9 17.14 32.42 -8.48
N ILE A 10 16.18 33.06 -7.80
CA ILE A 10 14.74 32.85 -8.02
C ILE A 10 14.28 33.49 -9.33
N ASN A 11 14.75 34.70 -9.68
CA ASN A 11 14.32 35.43 -10.88
C ASN A 11 14.96 34.92 -12.17
N GLU A 12 16.17 34.34 -12.11
CA GLU A 12 16.83 33.71 -13.28
C GLU A 12 16.23 32.33 -13.61
N TYR A 13 15.42 31.78 -12.71
CA TYR A 13 14.75 30.50 -12.91
C TYR A 13 13.36 30.70 -13.51
N GLN A 14 13.27 30.71 -14.84
CA GLN A 14 12.01 30.37 -15.51
C GLN A 14 11.70 28.89 -15.24
N TYR A 15 10.43 28.62 -14.99
CA TYR A 15 9.87 27.32 -14.63
C TYR A 15 9.89 26.36 -15.83
N ASP A 16 11.07 26.08 -16.38
CA ASP A 16 11.25 25.47 -17.71
C ASP A 16 11.48 23.95 -17.67
N ASP A 17 11.67 23.34 -16.49
CA ASP A 17 11.84 21.89 -16.35
C ASP A 17 10.51 21.09 -16.38
N ILE A 18 9.39 21.74 -16.71
CA ILE A 18 8.15 21.06 -17.09
C ILE A 18 7.97 21.18 -18.60
N ALA A 19 8.63 20.27 -19.33
CA ALA A 19 8.37 19.95 -20.72
C ALA A 19 7.95 21.13 -21.63
N GLN A 20 8.84 22.09 -21.89
CA GLN A 20 8.64 23.01 -23.01
C GLN A 20 8.86 22.29 -24.35
N HIS A 21 7.86 21.51 -24.78
CA HIS A 21 7.62 21.27 -26.19
C HIS A 21 6.38 22.06 -26.60
N VAL A 22 6.45 22.67 -27.78
CA VAL A 22 5.64 23.79 -28.28
C VAL A 22 4.14 23.44 -28.56
N GLU A 23 3.58 22.44 -27.88
CA GLU A 23 2.13 22.16 -27.80
C GLU A 23 1.68 21.90 -26.35
N ASP A 24 2.19 22.67 -25.38
CA ASP A 24 1.75 22.57 -24.00
C ASP A 24 0.29 23.00 -23.86
N ILE A 25 -0.60 22.00 -23.75
CA ILE A 25 -1.98 22.20 -23.32
C ILE A 25 -1.94 22.81 -21.90
N SER A 26 -2.08 24.13 -21.85
CA SER A 26 -2.08 24.88 -20.60
C SER A 26 -3.35 24.58 -19.82
N PHE A 27 -3.20 24.33 -18.52
CA PHE A 27 -4.30 24.32 -17.57
C PHE A 27 -5.18 25.55 -17.77
N ASP A 28 -6.48 25.35 -17.99
CA ASP A 28 -7.43 26.42 -18.27
C ASP A 28 -8.62 26.46 -17.30
N ARG A 29 -9.54 27.40 -17.55
CA ARG A 29 -10.73 27.58 -16.71
C ARG A 29 -11.64 26.36 -16.67
N TYR A 30 -11.72 25.58 -17.76
CA TYR A 30 -12.58 24.41 -17.80
C TYR A 30 -11.96 23.25 -17.00
N ASP A 31 -10.63 23.14 -16.98
CA ASP A 31 -9.92 22.23 -16.09
C ASP A 31 -10.20 22.57 -14.62
N ALA A 32 -10.10 23.85 -14.26
CA ALA A 32 -10.38 24.33 -12.91
C ALA A 32 -11.85 24.09 -12.50
N MET A 33 -12.80 24.42 -13.38
CA MET A 33 -14.24 24.24 -13.13
C MET A 33 -14.59 22.77 -12.95
N PHE A 34 -14.11 21.90 -13.85
CA PHE A 34 -14.37 20.47 -13.75
C PHE A 34 -13.71 19.87 -12.51
N ALA A 35 -12.47 20.27 -12.19
CA ALA A 35 -11.77 19.83 -10.99
C ALA A 35 -12.53 20.21 -9.72
N GLY A 36 -12.94 21.46 -9.59
CA GLY A 36 -13.74 21.92 -8.46
C GLY A 36 -15.06 21.15 -8.33
N MET A 37 -15.80 20.99 -9.42
CA MET A 37 -17.08 20.27 -9.43
C MET A 37 -16.91 18.79 -9.03
N SER A 38 -15.93 18.09 -9.62
CA SER A 38 -15.61 16.70 -9.28
C SER A 38 -15.27 16.55 -7.80
N GLY A 39 -14.44 17.45 -7.27
CA GLY A 39 -14.07 17.47 -5.86
C GLY A 39 -15.25 17.69 -4.92
N LEU A 40 -16.10 18.68 -5.23
CA LEU A 40 -17.33 18.93 -4.46
C LEU A 40 -18.26 17.72 -4.49
N MET A 41 -18.47 17.10 -5.66
CA MET A 41 -19.28 15.88 -5.77
C MET A 41 -18.70 14.73 -4.94
N ALA A 42 -17.39 14.51 -4.99
CA ALA A 42 -16.73 13.50 -4.18
C ALA A 42 -16.88 13.75 -2.67
N GLY A 43 -16.77 15.01 -2.25
CA GLY A 43 -17.04 15.41 -0.86
C GLY A 43 -18.48 15.16 -0.44
N LEU A 44 -19.46 15.39 -1.32
CA LEU A 44 -20.86 15.05 -1.03
C LEU A 44 -21.07 13.53 -0.96
N ILE A 45 -20.43 12.76 -1.85
CA ILE A 45 -20.49 11.29 -1.79
C ILE A 45 -19.96 10.79 -0.44
N ASP A 46 -18.83 11.35 0.00
CA ASP A 46 -18.23 11.04 1.29
C ASP A 46 -19.19 11.34 2.46
N VAL A 47 -19.67 12.57 2.54
CA VAL A 47 -20.58 13.03 3.60
C VAL A 47 -21.88 12.21 3.70
N PHE A 48 -22.49 11.86 2.55
CA PHE A 48 -23.79 11.18 2.55
C PHE A 48 -23.71 9.66 2.54
N PHE A 49 -22.66 9.06 1.98
CA PHE A 49 -22.59 7.61 1.77
C PHE A 49 -21.51 6.91 2.59
N VAL A 50 -20.42 7.60 2.97
CA VAL A 50 -19.41 7.06 3.91
C VAL A 50 -19.83 7.32 5.34
N GLY A 51 -20.10 8.59 5.69
CA GLY A 51 -20.57 8.99 7.02
C GLY A 51 -19.62 8.55 8.15
N VAL A 52 -20.18 8.30 9.34
CA VAL A 52 -19.42 7.69 10.45
C VAL A 52 -19.42 6.16 10.32
N PRO A 53 -18.46 5.45 10.94
CA PRO A 53 -18.46 3.99 10.99
C PRO A 53 -19.82 3.38 11.36
N ASP A 54 -20.07 2.16 10.88
CA ASP A 54 -21.27 1.34 11.08
C ASP A 54 -22.59 1.88 10.51
N THR A 55 -22.67 3.17 10.17
CA THR A 55 -23.91 3.81 9.71
C THR A 55 -23.98 3.96 8.19
N GLY A 56 -22.87 4.30 7.53
CA GLY A 56 -22.83 4.59 6.10
C GLY A 56 -23.06 3.38 5.20
N ALA A 57 -23.71 3.62 4.05
CA ALA A 57 -23.98 2.59 3.05
C ALA A 57 -22.68 2.02 2.46
N LEU A 58 -21.66 2.86 2.23
CA LEU A 58 -20.36 2.42 1.72
C LEU A 58 -19.56 1.63 2.76
N THR A 59 -19.71 1.95 4.06
CA THR A 59 -19.11 1.16 5.14
C THR A 59 -19.69 -0.26 5.17
N LYS A 60 -21.01 -0.40 5.05
CA LYS A 60 -21.66 -1.73 4.95
C LYS A 60 -21.25 -2.50 3.69
N MET A 61 -21.10 -1.79 2.57
CA MET A 61 -20.58 -2.39 1.34
C MET A 61 -19.14 -2.89 1.56
N ALA A 62 -18.28 -2.09 2.18
CA ALA A 62 -16.90 -2.46 2.47
C ALA A 62 -16.81 -3.65 3.42
N ASP A 63 -17.65 -3.70 4.47
CA ASP A 63 -17.75 -4.86 5.37
C ASP A 63 -18.08 -6.13 4.58
N ASN A 64 -19.06 -6.09 3.67
CA ASN A 64 -19.41 -7.25 2.83
C ASN A 64 -18.29 -7.67 1.88
N VAL A 65 -17.58 -6.70 1.28
CA VAL A 65 -16.42 -6.97 0.41
C VAL A 65 -15.32 -7.69 1.19
N VAL A 66 -15.05 -7.23 2.42
CA VAL A 66 -14.05 -7.85 3.29
C VAL A 66 -14.49 -9.23 3.75
N ASP A 67 -15.75 -9.43 4.13
CA ASP A 67 -16.29 -10.75 4.46
C ASP A 67 -16.14 -11.73 3.30
N ASP A 68 -16.45 -11.30 2.07
CA ASP A 68 -16.28 -12.12 0.87
C ASP A 68 -14.82 -12.43 0.56
N LEU A 69 -13.92 -11.47 0.76
CA LEU A 69 -12.48 -11.67 0.64
C LEU A 69 -12.01 -12.74 1.62
N VAL A 70 -12.36 -12.62 2.91
CA VAL A 70 -11.95 -13.58 3.95
C VAL A 70 -12.49 -14.98 3.66
N LYS A 71 -13.76 -15.10 3.26
CA LYS A 71 -14.33 -16.41 2.87
C LYS A 71 -13.62 -17.01 1.67
N LYS A 72 -13.30 -16.22 0.63
CA LYS A 72 -12.57 -16.70 -0.55
C LYS A 72 -11.15 -17.11 -0.20
N ALA A 73 -10.45 -16.28 0.57
CA ALA A 73 -9.10 -16.57 1.04
C ALA A 73 -9.09 -17.85 1.88
N ALA A 74 -10.02 -18.02 2.82
CA ALA A 74 -10.16 -19.22 3.62
C ALA A 74 -10.33 -20.47 2.74
N LYS A 75 -11.23 -20.42 1.74
CA LYS A 75 -11.44 -21.52 0.78
C LYS A 75 -10.16 -21.86 0.03
N LEU A 76 -9.43 -20.86 -0.46
CA LEU A 76 -8.15 -21.04 -1.15
C LEU A 76 -7.07 -21.62 -0.22
N SER A 77 -7.10 -21.28 1.06
CA SER A 77 -6.18 -21.80 2.08
C SER A 77 -6.52 -23.21 2.56
N GLY A 78 -7.68 -23.77 2.21
CA GLY A 78 -8.09 -25.13 2.59
C GLY A 78 -9.19 -25.21 3.66
N TRP A 79 -9.90 -24.11 3.94
CA TRP A 79 -11.11 -24.14 4.75
C TRP A 79 -12.21 -24.96 4.04
N ASN A 80 -12.61 -26.06 4.68
CA ASN A 80 -13.66 -26.96 4.20
C ASN A 80 -14.88 -26.91 5.14
N PRO A 81 -15.83 -25.97 4.93
CA PRO A 81 -17.02 -25.86 5.77
C PRO A 81 -17.97 -27.05 5.58
N LYS A 82 -18.71 -27.39 6.64
CA LYS A 82 -19.82 -28.35 6.54
C LYS A 82 -20.89 -27.81 5.58
N SER A 83 -21.64 -28.72 4.96
CA SER A 83 -22.75 -28.33 4.09
C SER A 83 -23.72 -27.39 4.81
N GLY A 84 -24.07 -26.27 4.18
CA GLY A 84 -24.90 -25.20 4.75
C GLY A 84 -24.13 -24.15 5.57
N GLN A 85 -22.80 -24.28 5.73
CA GLN A 85 -21.94 -23.31 6.44
C GLN A 85 -20.95 -22.60 5.50
N GLU A 86 -21.12 -22.73 4.18
CA GLU A 86 -20.20 -22.21 3.15
C GLU A 86 -20.11 -20.68 3.13
N ASN A 87 -21.11 -20.01 3.72
CA ASN A 87 -21.21 -18.56 3.85
C ASN A 87 -21.00 -18.07 5.29
N ASN A 88 -20.61 -18.95 6.23
CA ASN A 88 -20.38 -18.57 7.62
C ASN A 88 -19.03 -17.87 7.78
N ILE A 89 -19.07 -16.54 7.88
CA ILE A 89 -17.88 -15.71 8.08
C ILE A 89 -17.14 -16.02 9.39
N ALA A 90 -17.85 -16.26 10.49
CA ALA A 90 -17.23 -16.61 11.77
C ALA A 90 -16.45 -17.94 11.70
N SER A 91 -16.95 -18.89 10.92
CA SER A 91 -16.25 -20.16 10.67
C SER A 91 -14.98 -19.98 9.84
N ALA A 92 -15.03 -19.10 8.82
CA ALA A 92 -13.85 -18.77 7.99
C ALA A 92 -12.78 -18.04 8.81
N ILE A 93 -13.16 -17.04 9.61
CA ILE A 93 -12.25 -16.33 10.53
C ILE A 93 -11.64 -17.33 11.52
N GLY A 94 -12.46 -18.17 12.14
CA GLY A 94 -11.98 -19.16 13.09
C GLY A 94 -11.01 -20.18 12.46
N TYR A 95 -11.13 -20.45 11.15
CA TYR A 95 -10.13 -21.25 10.44
C TYR A 95 -8.77 -20.54 10.41
N PHE A 96 -8.72 -19.25 10.09
CA PHE A 96 -7.48 -18.47 10.13
C PHE A 96 -6.89 -18.37 11.54
N GLU A 97 -7.71 -18.02 12.54
CA GLU A 97 -7.30 -17.92 13.96
C GLU A 97 -6.64 -19.21 14.49
N ARG A 98 -7.06 -20.39 14.00
CA ARG A 98 -6.47 -21.68 14.41
C ARG A 98 -5.18 -22.03 13.70
N ASN A 99 -5.04 -21.66 12.43
CA ASN A 99 -3.94 -22.12 11.56
C ASN A 99 -2.80 -21.11 11.45
N PHE A 100 -3.06 -19.82 11.66
CA PHE A 100 -2.09 -18.73 11.49
C PHE A 100 -1.90 -17.98 12.80
N LYS A 101 -1.53 -18.75 13.84
CA LYS A 101 -1.25 -18.18 15.16
C LYS A 101 0.02 -17.34 15.12
N VAL A 102 0.06 -16.33 15.96
CA VAL A 102 1.23 -15.48 16.18
C VAL A 102 1.40 -15.23 17.67
N ASN A 103 2.63 -14.92 18.10
CA ASN A 103 2.96 -14.71 19.51
C ASN A 103 2.63 -13.31 20.04
N TYR A 104 2.18 -12.40 19.18
CA TYR A 104 1.90 -10.99 19.53
C TYR A 104 0.41 -10.64 19.60
N ASP A 105 -0.47 -11.64 19.63
CA ASP A 105 -1.93 -11.50 19.67
C ASP A 105 -2.50 -11.52 21.11
N HIS A 106 -1.88 -10.76 22.01
CA HIS A 106 -2.39 -10.57 23.37
C HIS A 106 -3.66 -9.70 23.32
N ARG A 107 -4.71 -10.11 24.04
CA ARG A 107 -6.07 -9.54 23.92
C ARG A 107 -6.36 -8.48 24.98
N SER A 108 -5.65 -8.50 26.09
CA SER A 108 -5.91 -7.62 27.24
C SER A 108 -4.66 -7.29 28.05
N SER A 109 -4.76 -6.31 28.94
CA SER A 109 -3.70 -6.02 29.92
C SER A 109 -3.30 -7.21 30.78
N VAL A 110 -4.22 -8.15 31.04
CA VAL A 110 -3.93 -9.35 31.84
C VAL A 110 -2.92 -10.23 31.12
N ASP A 111 -3.08 -10.37 29.80
CA ASP A 111 -2.21 -11.20 28.97
C ASP A 111 -0.77 -10.68 28.91
N VAL A 112 -0.56 -9.40 29.21
CA VAL A 112 0.76 -8.74 29.27
C VAL A 112 1.18 -8.37 30.70
N ASN A 113 0.63 -9.06 31.71
CA ASN A 113 0.95 -8.86 33.13
C ASN A 113 0.81 -7.39 33.62
N GLY A 114 -0.14 -6.65 33.06
CA GLY A 114 -0.40 -5.25 33.41
C GLY A 114 0.66 -4.26 32.92
N ALA A 115 1.52 -4.64 31.96
CA ALA A 115 2.57 -3.77 31.44
C ALA A 115 2.05 -2.44 30.85
N PHE A 116 0.84 -2.45 30.29
CA PHE A 116 0.13 -1.26 29.80
C PHE A 116 -1.39 -1.54 29.68
N ASN A 117 -2.16 -0.47 29.50
CA ASN A 117 -3.62 -0.55 29.34
C ASN A 117 -4.00 -1.02 27.92
N MET A 118 -4.72 -2.13 27.84
CA MET A 118 -5.16 -2.76 26.60
C MET A 118 -6.46 -3.56 26.84
N ALA A 119 -7.33 -3.54 25.84
CA ALA A 119 -8.57 -4.29 25.81
C ALA A 119 -8.76 -4.96 24.45
N THR A 120 -9.68 -5.91 24.38
CA THR A 120 -10.00 -6.67 23.16
C THR A 120 -10.35 -5.76 21.99
N ILE A 121 -10.96 -4.60 22.24
CA ILE A 121 -11.36 -3.63 21.22
C ILE A 121 -10.22 -2.76 20.68
N ASN A 122 -9.05 -2.70 21.35
CA ASN A 122 -7.95 -1.82 20.92
C ASN A 122 -6.59 -2.52 20.77
N HIS A 123 -6.49 -3.82 21.03
CA HIS A 123 -5.22 -4.53 20.89
C HIS A 123 -4.68 -4.49 19.44
N HIS A 124 -5.55 -4.56 18.41
CA HIS A 124 -5.12 -4.45 17.01
C HIS A 124 -4.45 -3.12 16.66
N ILE A 125 -4.92 -1.99 17.20
CA ILE A 125 -4.23 -0.70 16.97
C ILE A 125 -2.95 -0.61 17.80
N LYS A 126 -2.94 -1.19 19.01
CA LYS A 126 -1.79 -1.12 19.93
C LYS A 126 -0.62 -2.00 19.50
N SER A 127 -0.85 -3.23 19.04
CA SER A 127 0.22 -4.11 18.55
C SER A 127 0.59 -3.75 17.12
N LEU A 128 1.88 -3.48 16.89
CA LEU A 128 2.36 -3.07 15.57
C LEU A 128 2.18 -4.18 14.54
N GLY A 129 2.27 -5.45 14.95
CA GLY A 129 2.17 -6.62 14.08
C GLY A 129 0.84 -6.77 13.34
N HIS A 130 -0.28 -6.23 13.88
CA HIS A 130 -1.58 -6.31 13.22
C HIS A 130 -1.78 -5.30 12.09
N SER A 131 -0.89 -4.32 11.93
CA SER A 131 -1.10 -3.27 10.94
C SER A 131 -0.93 -3.81 9.51
N PRO A 132 -1.90 -3.61 8.60
CA PRO A 132 -1.86 -4.15 7.24
C PRO A 132 -0.97 -3.30 6.31
N ASP A 133 0.29 -3.14 6.69
CA ASP A 133 1.29 -2.30 6.01
C ASP A 133 2.72 -2.84 6.20
N PRO A 134 3.74 -2.27 5.50
CA PRO A 134 5.12 -2.73 5.62
C PRO A 134 5.71 -2.64 7.03
N VAL A 135 5.26 -1.70 7.87
CA VAL A 135 5.71 -1.58 9.26
C VAL A 135 5.16 -2.75 10.07
N GLY A 136 3.87 -3.06 9.91
CA GLY A 136 3.27 -4.20 10.59
C GLY A 136 3.88 -5.53 10.16
N LEU A 137 4.15 -5.72 8.86
CA LEU A 137 4.88 -6.89 8.37
C LEU A 137 6.27 -7.02 9.00
N PHE A 138 7.02 -5.91 9.07
CA PHE A 138 8.35 -5.90 9.68
C PHE A 138 8.30 -6.32 11.15
N PHE A 139 7.43 -5.69 11.95
CA PHE A 139 7.32 -5.99 13.37
C PHE A 139 6.80 -7.40 13.62
N SER A 140 5.84 -7.87 12.82
CA SER A 140 5.34 -9.24 12.89
C SER A 140 6.45 -10.27 12.67
N ILE A 141 7.29 -10.11 11.64
CA ILE A 141 8.40 -11.03 11.39
C ILE A 141 9.41 -10.94 12.55
N LEU A 142 9.78 -9.72 12.96
CA LEU A 142 10.73 -9.52 14.06
C LEU A 142 10.27 -10.19 15.36
N ASP A 143 9.00 -10.01 15.71
CA ASP A 143 8.37 -10.51 16.93
C ASP A 143 8.30 -12.04 16.94
N GLN A 144 7.94 -12.66 15.81
CA GLN A 144 7.95 -14.12 15.65
C GLN A 144 9.37 -14.72 15.71
N PHE A 145 10.38 -14.02 15.18
CA PHE A 145 11.77 -14.50 15.21
C PHE A 145 12.42 -14.41 16.59
N THR A 146 11.97 -13.47 17.40
CA THR A 146 12.61 -13.14 18.68
C THR A 146 11.78 -13.54 19.89
N ASN A 147 10.64 -14.19 19.69
CA ASN A 147 9.68 -14.53 20.75
C ASN A 147 9.32 -13.31 21.61
N THR A 148 8.93 -12.23 20.95
CA THR A 148 8.46 -11.02 21.64
C THR A 148 7.22 -10.47 20.96
N ALA A 149 6.56 -9.50 21.58
CA ALA A 149 5.44 -8.77 21.03
C ALA A 149 5.64 -7.26 21.21
N THR A 150 5.45 -6.49 20.15
CA THR A 150 5.72 -5.04 20.12
C THR A 150 4.46 -4.22 20.05
N TYR A 151 4.30 -3.36 21.06
CA TYR A 151 3.14 -2.49 21.23
C TYR A 151 3.54 -1.02 21.25
N VAL A 152 2.57 -0.15 20.97
CA VAL A 152 2.66 1.29 21.24
C VAL A 152 1.57 1.68 22.21
N SER A 153 1.95 2.34 23.29
CA SER A 153 1.02 2.96 24.24
C SER A 153 1.63 4.22 24.80
N ASP A 154 0.81 5.27 24.95
CA ASP A 154 1.21 6.53 25.60
C ASP A 154 2.46 7.18 24.97
N GLY A 155 2.65 7.03 23.65
CA GLY A 155 3.81 7.54 22.92
C GLY A 155 5.06 6.67 23.03
N LYS A 156 5.01 5.50 23.68
CA LYS A 156 6.16 4.64 23.94
C LYS A 156 6.02 3.31 23.21
N LEU A 157 7.16 2.82 22.71
CA LEU A 157 7.29 1.46 22.22
C LEU A 157 7.53 0.53 23.42
N ILE A 158 6.69 -0.50 23.54
CA ILE A 158 6.70 -1.46 24.64
C ILE A 158 6.92 -2.84 24.04
N ARG A 159 7.89 -3.59 24.55
CA ARG A 159 8.21 -4.94 24.09
C ARG A 159 7.95 -5.93 25.21
N ILE A 160 7.15 -6.95 24.91
CA ILE A 160 6.77 -8.02 25.83
C ILE A 160 7.51 -9.28 25.40
N ASP A 161 8.10 -10.00 26.35
CA ASP A 161 8.68 -11.32 26.11
C ASP A 161 7.56 -12.36 26.02
N THR A 162 7.62 -13.22 25.01
CA THR A 162 6.62 -14.26 24.74
C THR A 162 7.27 -15.64 24.66
N THR A 163 8.46 -15.81 25.23
CA THR A 163 9.18 -17.08 25.27
C THR A 163 8.39 -18.18 25.98
N ASP A 164 7.54 -17.80 26.94
CA ASP A 164 6.66 -18.72 27.67
C ASP A 164 5.39 -19.12 26.89
N SER A 165 5.21 -18.62 25.66
CA SER A 165 4.06 -18.99 24.82
C SER A 165 4.28 -20.32 24.09
N ASP A 166 3.19 -21.02 23.77
CA ASP A 166 3.22 -22.24 22.95
C ASP A 166 3.52 -21.98 21.46
N PHE A 167 3.83 -20.73 21.09
CA PHE A 167 4.10 -20.36 19.70
C PHE A 167 5.49 -20.84 19.26
N ARG A 168 5.54 -21.42 18.06
CA ARG A 168 6.79 -21.81 17.41
C ARG A 168 6.79 -21.35 15.96
N LEU A 169 7.81 -20.58 15.60
CA LEU A 169 8.05 -20.22 14.20
C LEU A 169 8.63 -21.43 13.44
N GLU A 170 7.82 -21.98 12.54
CA GLU A 170 8.17 -23.14 11.72
C GLU A 170 9.23 -22.82 10.65
N GLY A 171 10.06 -23.81 10.32
CA GLY A 171 11.11 -23.71 9.29
C GLY A 171 12.47 -24.23 9.74
N SER A 172 13.15 -24.97 8.87
CA SER A 172 14.46 -25.59 9.14
C SER A 172 15.66 -24.66 8.92
N ASN A 173 15.46 -23.53 8.25
CA ASN A 173 16.49 -22.53 7.97
C ASN A 173 15.90 -21.11 7.97
N PHE A 174 16.77 -20.10 7.85
CA PHE A 174 16.37 -18.69 7.88
C PHE A 174 15.32 -18.33 6.81
N ILE A 175 15.52 -18.77 5.56
CA ILE A 175 14.60 -18.46 4.46
C ILE A 175 13.24 -19.10 4.68
N ALA A 176 13.20 -20.36 5.13
CA ALA A 176 11.96 -21.06 5.45
C ALA A 176 11.20 -20.40 6.62
N LYS A 177 11.92 -19.94 7.65
CA LYS A 177 11.33 -19.19 8.77
C LYS A 177 10.81 -17.82 8.34
N LEU A 178 11.53 -17.13 7.46
CA LEU A 178 11.09 -15.85 6.90
C LEU A 178 9.79 -16.00 6.12
N PHE A 179 9.72 -17.01 5.25
CA PHE A 179 8.49 -17.35 4.51
C PHE A 179 7.35 -17.73 5.45
N SER A 180 7.60 -18.59 6.44
CA SER A 180 6.59 -19.01 7.41
C SER A 180 6.08 -17.82 8.24
N GLY A 181 6.97 -16.91 8.66
CA GLY A 181 6.61 -15.70 9.39
C GLY A 181 5.75 -14.75 8.56
N PHE A 182 6.06 -14.61 7.25
CA PHE A 182 5.22 -13.86 6.30
C PHE A 182 3.84 -14.50 6.13
N VAL A 183 3.77 -15.82 5.97
CA VAL A 183 2.50 -16.54 5.79
C VAL A 183 1.64 -16.47 7.05
N ASN A 184 2.23 -16.63 8.24
CA ASN A 184 1.56 -16.44 9.52
C ASN A 184 0.95 -15.05 9.62
N TRP A 185 1.74 -14.01 9.33
CA TRP A 185 1.28 -12.62 9.34
C TRP A 185 0.11 -12.40 8.38
N LEU A 186 0.25 -12.88 7.13
CA LEU A 186 -0.77 -12.70 6.11
C LEU A 186 -2.10 -13.35 6.53
N GLY A 187 -2.05 -14.60 7.00
CA GLY A 187 -3.24 -15.31 7.45
C GLY A 187 -3.87 -14.69 8.71
N HIS A 188 -3.05 -14.18 9.63
CA HIS A 188 -3.51 -13.51 10.84
C HIS A 188 -4.17 -12.15 10.54
N VAL A 189 -3.56 -11.34 9.67
CA VAL A 189 -4.18 -10.10 9.17
C VAL A 189 -5.51 -10.39 8.45
N LEU A 190 -5.58 -11.48 7.68
CA LEU A 190 -6.81 -11.89 6.99
C LEU A 190 -7.93 -12.35 7.93
N SER A 191 -7.64 -12.89 9.13
CA SER A 191 -8.71 -13.08 10.12
C SER A 191 -9.19 -11.73 10.66
N ASP A 192 -8.25 -10.93 11.12
CA ASP A 192 -8.55 -9.77 11.97
C ASP A 192 -9.22 -8.63 11.22
N ILE A 193 -9.02 -8.54 9.90
CA ILE A 193 -9.60 -7.51 9.05
C ILE A 193 -11.13 -7.51 9.06
N ALA A 194 -11.75 -8.69 9.27
CA ALA A 194 -13.20 -8.87 9.38
C ALA A 194 -13.70 -8.88 10.83
N GLY A 195 -12.80 -8.79 11.82
CA GLY A 195 -13.08 -8.97 13.23
C GLY A 195 -12.87 -10.42 13.71
N SER A 196 -13.18 -10.68 14.98
CA SER A 196 -12.98 -12.01 15.58
C SER A 196 -14.15 -12.96 15.34
N SER A 197 -13.86 -14.26 15.30
CA SER A 197 -14.87 -15.31 15.12
C SER A 197 -15.98 -15.23 16.18
N GLY A 198 -15.61 -14.94 17.44
CA GLY A 198 -16.54 -14.78 18.55
C GLY A 198 -17.47 -13.58 18.41
N SER A 199 -16.96 -12.42 17.97
CA SER A 199 -17.81 -11.25 17.76
C SER A 199 -18.76 -11.46 16.57
N ARG A 200 -18.27 -12.04 15.48
CA ARG A 200 -19.06 -12.28 14.26
C ARG A 200 -20.11 -13.38 14.48
N GLY A 201 -19.79 -14.40 15.28
CA GLY A 201 -20.74 -15.45 15.65
C GLY A 201 -21.94 -14.95 16.47
N ASN A 202 -21.76 -13.85 17.21
CA ASN A 202 -22.82 -13.22 18.02
C ASN A 202 -23.54 -12.08 17.28
N GLY A 203 -23.36 -11.94 15.96
CA GLY A 203 -24.00 -10.89 15.16
C GLY A 203 -23.36 -9.50 15.28
N GLY A 204 -22.23 -9.37 15.97
CA GLY A 204 -21.48 -8.11 16.06
C GLY A 204 -20.58 -7.88 14.83
N ARG A 205 -20.14 -6.63 14.63
CA ARG A 205 -19.17 -6.28 13.57
C ARG A 205 -17.73 -6.68 13.91
N GLY A 206 -17.38 -6.70 15.20
CA GLY A 206 -16.04 -6.98 15.71
C GLY A 206 -15.05 -5.84 15.44
N SER A 207 -13.95 -5.81 16.19
CA SER A 207 -12.85 -4.87 15.93
C SER A 207 -12.09 -5.32 14.69
N GLY A 208 -12.10 -4.52 13.62
CA GLY A 208 -11.27 -4.77 12.44
C GLY A 208 -9.80 -4.42 12.71
N LEU A 209 -9.00 -4.38 11.65
CA LEU A 209 -7.62 -3.90 11.70
C LEU A 209 -7.52 -2.37 11.58
N PRO A 210 -6.48 -1.72 12.12
CA PRO A 210 -6.26 -0.31 11.85
C PRO A 210 -6.11 -0.06 10.35
N ILE A 211 -6.53 1.13 9.89
CA ILE A 211 -6.16 1.63 8.56
C ILE A 211 -4.62 1.64 8.47
N PRO A 212 -4.01 1.28 7.32
CA PRO A 212 -2.55 1.27 7.16
C PRO A 212 -1.87 2.50 7.78
N PHE A 213 -0.83 2.26 8.57
CA PHE A 213 -0.04 3.24 9.31
C PHE A 213 -0.75 3.98 10.46
N MET A 214 -2.03 3.72 10.73
CA MET A 214 -2.77 4.42 11.78
C MET A 214 -2.27 4.07 13.20
N ASN A 215 -1.67 2.89 13.38
CA ASN A 215 -0.96 2.51 14.60
C ASN A 215 0.14 3.52 14.98
N LEU A 216 0.81 4.16 14.00
CA LEU A 216 1.88 5.12 14.21
C LEU A 216 1.40 6.43 14.85
N PHE A 217 0.11 6.75 14.74
CA PHE A 217 -0.47 7.92 15.41
C PHE A 217 -0.34 7.84 16.93
N GLN A 218 -0.18 6.65 17.48
CA GLN A 218 0.06 6.47 18.92
C GLN A 218 1.40 7.03 19.40
N PHE A 219 2.37 7.28 18.50
CA PHE A 219 3.62 7.98 18.84
C PHE A 219 3.44 9.49 18.98
N ILE A 220 2.33 10.04 18.48
CA ILE A 220 2.04 11.47 18.48
C ILE A 220 1.27 11.80 19.76
N ASN A 221 1.96 11.75 20.90
CA ASN A 221 1.39 12.09 22.21
C ASN A 221 1.51 13.60 22.49
N VAL A 222 0.78 14.40 21.72
CA VAL A 222 0.76 15.86 21.82
C VAL A 222 -0.66 16.43 21.80
N GLY A 223 -0.80 17.67 22.27
CA GLY A 223 -2.04 18.43 22.22
C GLY A 223 -3.05 18.09 23.32
N GLN A 224 -4.13 18.87 23.37
CA GLN A 224 -5.24 18.69 24.30
C GLN A 224 -6.54 18.86 23.53
N PHE A 225 -7.18 17.74 23.22
CA PHE A 225 -8.37 17.65 22.39
C PHE A 225 -9.59 17.30 23.25
N GLN A 226 -10.68 18.04 23.05
CA GLN A 226 -11.91 17.84 23.80
C GLN A 226 -12.60 16.54 23.37
N VAL A 227 -12.83 15.62 24.33
CA VAL A 227 -13.61 14.40 24.14
C VAL A 227 -14.64 14.30 25.26
N GLY A 228 -15.90 14.60 24.94
CA GLY A 228 -16.96 14.72 25.95
C GLY A 228 -16.63 15.84 26.95
N LYS A 229 -16.36 15.48 28.21
CA LYS A 229 -15.98 16.42 29.28
C LYS A 229 -14.47 16.45 29.58
N HIS A 230 -13.67 15.62 28.91
CA HIS A 230 -12.26 15.43 29.24
C HIS A 230 -11.35 15.85 28.08
N LEU A 231 -10.15 16.34 28.42
CA LEU A 231 -9.08 16.61 27.46
C LEU A 231 -8.23 15.35 27.28
N ASN A 232 -7.91 15.02 26.04
CA ASN A 232 -7.10 13.85 25.66
C ASN A 232 -6.02 14.29 24.69
N ASP A 233 -4.86 13.65 24.71
CA ASP A 233 -3.84 13.83 23.68
C ASP A 233 -4.28 13.18 22.35
N PHE A 234 -3.58 13.52 21.25
CA PHE A 234 -3.91 13.02 19.92
C PHE A 234 -3.84 11.49 19.81
N ALA A 235 -2.83 10.85 20.40
CA ALA A 235 -2.70 9.39 20.39
C ALA A 235 -3.92 8.72 21.02
N THR A 236 -4.37 9.21 22.18
CA THR A 236 -5.57 8.74 22.88
C THR A 236 -6.83 8.97 22.05
N VAL A 237 -6.95 10.11 21.37
CA VAL A 237 -8.08 10.37 20.45
C VAL A 237 -8.12 9.35 19.32
N MET A 238 -7.00 9.08 18.66
CA MET A 238 -6.97 8.13 17.54
C MET A 238 -7.26 6.69 17.96
N VAL A 239 -6.84 6.28 19.16
CA VAL A 239 -7.24 4.98 19.73
C VAL A 239 -8.76 4.93 19.93
N LYS A 240 -9.39 5.99 20.45
CA LYS A 240 -10.85 6.04 20.60
C LYS A 240 -11.58 6.04 19.27
N VAL A 241 -11.08 6.78 18.28
CA VAL A 241 -11.64 6.79 16.91
C VAL A 241 -11.62 5.38 16.32
N PHE A 242 -10.53 4.64 16.47
CA PHE A 242 -10.46 3.24 16.04
C PHE A 242 -11.46 2.34 16.78
N GLN A 243 -11.60 2.50 18.10
CA GLN A 243 -12.55 1.72 18.90
C GLN A 243 -14.01 1.91 18.46
N GLU A 244 -14.35 3.06 17.89
CA GLU A 244 -15.66 3.37 17.32
C GLU A 244 -15.84 2.84 15.88
N GLY A 245 -14.96 1.95 15.41
CA GLY A 245 -15.09 1.25 14.13
C GLY A 245 -14.40 1.92 12.95
N TYR A 246 -13.56 2.93 13.18
CA TYR A 246 -12.71 3.59 12.17
C TYR A 246 -11.51 2.69 11.78
N ASP A 247 -11.84 1.55 11.19
CA ASP A 247 -10.93 0.47 10.88
C ASP A 247 -10.68 0.34 9.36
N PHE A 248 -9.93 -0.67 8.95
CA PHE A 248 -9.59 -0.93 7.56
C PHE A 248 -10.82 -0.95 6.63
N ARG A 249 -11.94 -1.53 7.09
CA ARG A 249 -13.18 -1.63 6.32
C ARG A 249 -13.78 -0.24 6.10
N HIS A 250 -13.80 0.60 7.13
CA HIS A 250 -14.17 2.00 6.97
C HIS A 250 -13.19 2.77 6.08
N GLY A 251 -11.89 2.45 6.15
CA GLY A 251 -10.87 2.92 5.21
C GLY A 251 -11.18 2.63 3.74
N LEU A 252 -11.67 1.42 3.43
CA LEU A 252 -12.13 1.07 2.08
C LEU A 252 -13.34 1.91 1.65
N ALA A 253 -14.28 2.17 2.56
CA ALA A 253 -15.43 3.02 2.28
C ALA A 253 -14.99 4.46 1.95
N MET A 254 -14.10 5.03 2.77
CA MET A 254 -13.49 6.35 2.55
C MET A 254 -12.71 6.43 1.23
N ALA A 255 -12.13 5.33 0.75
CA ALA A 255 -11.42 5.30 -0.52
C ALA A 255 -12.34 5.45 -1.74
N VAL A 256 -13.62 5.08 -1.64
CA VAL A 256 -14.58 5.15 -2.76
C VAL A 256 -14.74 6.56 -3.33
N PRO A 257 -15.07 7.62 -2.55
CA PRO A 257 -15.17 8.97 -3.08
C PRO A 257 -13.84 9.51 -3.61
N VAL A 258 -12.71 9.12 -3.01
CA VAL A 258 -11.36 9.49 -3.49
C VAL A 258 -11.07 8.88 -4.86
N LEU A 259 -11.39 7.60 -5.04
CA LEU A 259 -11.26 6.91 -6.32
C LEU A 259 -12.20 7.47 -7.38
N PHE A 260 -13.45 7.77 -7.01
CA PHE A 260 -14.39 8.45 -7.90
C PHE A 260 -13.80 9.75 -8.41
N ASN A 261 -13.30 10.61 -7.52
CA ASN A 261 -12.68 11.88 -7.90
C ASN A 261 -11.48 11.68 -8.83
N GLU A 262 -10.56 10.78 -8.48
CA GLU A 262 -9.37 10.48 -9.28
C GLU A 262 -9.75 10.01 -10.69
N LEU A 263 -10.72 9.11 -10.81
CA LEU A 263 -11.16 8.54 -12.09
C LEU A 263 -11.87 9.59 -12.95
N MET A 264 -12.73 10.43 -12.37
CA MET A 264 -13.42 11.50 -13.11
C MET A 264 -12.44 12.51 -13.69
N ILE A 265 -11.44 12.93 -12.91
CA ILE A 265 -10.40 13.85 -13.39
C ILE A 265 -9.58 13.23 -14.52
N ARG A 266 -9.13 11.97 -14.35
CA ARG A 266 -8.34 11.28 -15.38
C ARG A 266 -9.14 11.05 -16.65
N ALA A 267 -10.41 10.68 -16.54
CA ALA A 267 -11.29 10.49 -17.69
C ALA A 267 -11.49 11.81 -18.45
N PHE A 268 -11.80 12.90 -17.74
CA PHE A 268 -11.97 14.21 -18.36
C PHE A 268 -10.69 14.70 -19.04
N TYR A 269 -9.53 14.54 -18.38
CA TYR A 269 -8.23 14.86 -18.93
C TYR A 269 -7.97 14.12 -20.26
N VAL A 270 -8.23 12.81 -20.30
CA VAL A 270 -8.08 11.97 -21.51
C VAL A 270 -9.05 12.44 -22.62
N ILE A 271 -10.31 12.66 -22.27
CA ILE A 271 -11.36 13.10 -23.21
C ILE A 271 -10.97 14.44 -23.85
N ARG A 272 -10.53 15.42 -23.05
CA ARG A 272 -10.09 16.71 -23.59
C ARG A 272 -8.91 16.57 -24.52
N ARG A 273 -7.85 15.85 -24.11
CA ARG A 273 -6.66 15.64 -24.95
C ARG A 273 -7.00 15.01 -26.29
N HIS A 274 -7.83 13.98 -26.31
CA HIS A 274 -8.18 13.32 -27.57
C HIS A 274 -9.14 14.15 -28.42
N PHE A 275 -10.27 14.61 -27.84
CA PHE A 275 -11.35 15.18 -28.64
C PHE A 275 -11.21 16.68 -28.91
N GLN A 276 -10.69 17.45 -27.95
CA GLN A 276 -10.50 18.90 -28.10
C GLN A 276 -9.18 19.20 -28.81
N TYR A 277 -8.08 18.58 -28.35
CA TYR A 277 -6.74 18.86 -28.86
C TYR A 277 -6.27 17.90 -29.95
N LYS A 278 -7.11 16.92 -30.33
CA LYS A 278 -6.87 15.99 -31.45
C LYS A 278 -5.59 15.16 -31.32
N LEU A 279 -5.16 14.92 -30.08
CA LEU A 279 -3.99 14.08 -29.82
C LEU A 279 -4.30 12.58 -30.01
N PRO A 280 -3.33 11.77 -30.46
CA PRO A 280 -3.51 10.33 -30.55
C PRO A 280 -3.65 9.70 -29.16
N TRP A 281 -4.40 8.59 -29.04
CA TRP A 281 -4.68 7.92 -27.78
C TRP A 281 -3.43 7.59 -26.95
N ARG A 282 -2.33 7.23 -27.62
CA ARG A 282 -1.05 6.92 -26.98
C ARG A 282 -0.48 8.09 -26.16
N GLU A 283 -0.77 9.32 -26.59
CA GLU A 283 -0.32 10.57 -25.93
C GLU A 283 -1.34 11.12 -24.93
N CYS A 284 -2.54 10.53 -24.87
CA CYS A 284 -3.58 10.92 -23.92
C CYS A 284 -3.43 10.23 -22.56
N LEU A 285 -2.55 9.23 -22.43
CA LEU A 285 -2.42 8.44 -21.21
C LEU A 285 -2.08 9.32 -20.00
N PRO A 286 -2.88 9.25 -18.92
CA PRO A 286 -2.73 10.16 -17.79
C PRO A 286 -1.46 9.83 -17.01
N SER A 287 -0.56 10.81 -16.95
CA SER A 287 0.73 10.68 -16.28
C SER A 287 0.91 11.78 -15.24
N MET A 288 1.41 11.43 -14.06
CA MET A 288 1.76 12.42 -13.04
C MET A 288 2.93 13.33 -13.45
N LYS A 289 3.52 13.15 -14.63
CA LYS A 289 4.47 14.10 -15.23
C LYS A 289 3.76 15.33 -15.81
N ASP A 290 2.48 15.21 -16.18
CA ASP A 290 1.70 16.31 -16.74
C ASP A 290 1.25 17.30 -15.66
N LYS A 291 1.48 18.61 -15.90
CA LYS A 291 1.13 19.68 -14.94
C LYS A 291 -0.36 19.87 -14.81
N THR A 292 -1.10 19.88 -15.93
CA THR A 292 -2.54 20.09 -15.98
C THR A 292 -3.26 19.02 -15.16
N LEU A 293 -2.94 17.74 -15.38
CA LEU A 293 -3.51 16.63 -14.61
C LEU A 293 -3.21 16.76 -13.11
N ARG A 294 -1.96 17.06 -12.73
CA ARG A 294 -1.60 17.21 -11.31
C ARG A 294 -2.37 18.34 -10.64
N TRP A 295 -2.50 19.48 -11.31
CA TRP A 295 -3.23 20.63 -10.80
C TRP A 295 -4.72 20.35 -10.68
N MET A 296 -5.32 19.70 -11.68
CA MET A 296 -6.71 19.24 -11.57
C MET A 296 -6.93 18.32 -10.37
N LEU A 297 -6.04 17.33 -10.17
CA LEU A 297 -6.13 16.42 -9.02
C LEU A 297 -5.93 17.15 -7.69
N LEU A 298 -5.03 18.13 -7.62
CA LEU A 298 -4.80 18.93 -6.43
C LEU A 298 -6.03 19.77 -6.07
N ILE A 299 -6.59 20.49 -7.06
CA ILE A 299 -7.78 21.34 -6.87
C ILE A 299 -8.98 20.48 -6.48
N SER A 300 -9.21 19.37 -7.18
CA SER A 300 -10.36 18.51 -6.89
C SER A 300 -10.25 17.83 -5.53
N THR A 301 -9.07 17.32 -5.16
CA THR A 301 -8.87 16.74 -3.82
C THR A 301 -8.98 17.81 -2.74
N GLY A 302 -8.48 19.02 -2.97
CA GLY A 302 -8.64 20.15 -2.05
C GLY A 302 -10.11 20.54 -1.84
N ALA A 303 -10.90 20.60 -2.92
CA ALA A 303 -12.33 20.87 -2.83
C ALA A 303 -13.09 19.74 -2.09
N MET A 304 -12.71 18.48 -2.30
CA MET A 304 -13.23 17.34 -1.54
C MET A 304 -12.93 17.47 -0.04
N CYS A 305 -11.66 17.70 0.34
CA CYS A 305 -11.25 17.87 1.74
C CYS A 305 -11.90 19.08 2.40
N LEU A 306 -12.23 20.13 1.64
CA LEU A 306 -12.96 21.28 2.18
C LEU A 306 -14.38 20.91 2.58
N VAL A 307 -15.10 20.13 1.77
CA VAL A 307 -16.45 19.63 2.10
C VAL A 307 -16.40 18.67 3.28
N ASP A 308 -15.50 17.69 3.24
CA ASP A 308 -15.27 16.73 4.32
C ASP A 308 -14.91 17.42 5.65
N GLY A 309 -13.91 18.31 5.64
CA GLY A 309 -13.48 19.03 6.84
C GLY A 309 -14.57 19.93 7.41
N ALA A 310 -15.34 20.61 6.56
CA ALA A 310 -16.48 21.41 7.01
C ALA A 310 -17.56 20.53 7.66
N ASP A 311 -17.89 19.38 7.06
CA ASP A 311 -18.86 18.43 7.61
C ASP A 311 -18.42 17.89 8.98
N ALA A 312 -17.16 17.44 9.04
CA ALA A 312 -16.56 16.88 10.24
C ALA A 312 -16.57 17.88 11.41
N VAL A 313 -16.21 19.15 11.16
CA VAL A 313 -16.22 20.19 12.19
C VAL A 313 -17.65 20.53 12.63
N ILE A 314 -18.57 20.74 11.68
CA ILE A 314 -19.96 21.13 11.98
C ILE A 314 -20.67 20.04 12.78
N ARG A 315 -20.64 18.79 12.29
CA ARG A 315 -21.35 17.67 12.94
C ARG A 315 -20.57 17.05 14.09
N GLY A 316 -19.27 17.29 14.17
CA GLY A 316 -18.44 16.88 15.31
C GLY A 316 -18.66 17.74 16.54
N GLY A 317 -19.16 18.98 16.39
CA GLY A 317 -19.64 19.81 17.50
C GLY A 317 -18.57 20.10 18.56
N GLY A 318 -17.30 20.17 18.16
CA GLY A 318 -16.15 20.38 19.06
C GLY A 318 -15.66 19.14 19.81
N ASN A 319 -16.29 17.96 19.64
CA ASN A 319 -15.76 16.71 20.14
C ASN A 319 -14.79 16.11 19.12
N ALA A 320 -13.51 16.02 19.49
CA ALA A 320 -12.45 15.56 18.59
C ALA A 320 -12.68 14.15 18.05
N VAL A 321 -13.17 13.21 18.86
CA VAL A 321 -13.47 11.84 18.39
C VAL A 321 -14.56 11.89 17.31
N LEU A 322 -15.62 12.66 17.52
CA LEU A 322 -16.70 12.80 16.52
C LEU A 322 -16.24 13.52 15.25
N ILE A 323 -15.30 14.46 15.35
CA ILE A 323 -14.69 15.12 14.20
C ILE A 323 -13.89 14.08 13.40
N PHE A 324 -12.95 13.37 14.03
CA PHE A 324 -12.11 12.40 13.33
C PHE A 324 -12.87 11.19 12.79
N LEU A 325 -13.97 10.76 13.45
CA LEU A 325 -14.85 9.72 12.92
C LEU A 325 -15.54 10.10 11.60
N ARG A 326 -15.61 11.40 11.29
CA ARG A 326 -16.21 11.92 10.06
C ARG A 326 -15.18 12.30 9.01
N MET A 327 -13.96 12.61 9.42
CA MET A 327 -12.91 13.00 8.48
C MET A 327 -12.54 11.83 7.58
N ASN A 328 -12.43 12.09 6.28
CA ASN A 328 -11.93 11.11 5.32
C ASN A 328 -10.39 11.08 5.31
N LEU A 329 -9.78 10.22 6.14
CA LEU A 329 -8.32 10.12 6.25
C LEU A 329 -7.64 9.84 4.89
N ILE A 330 -8.27 9.07 4.01
CA ILE A 330 -7.71 8.73 2.68
C ILE A 330 -7.62 9.98 1.81
N ALA A 331 -8.64 10.83 1.82
CA ALA A 331 -8.65 12.10 1.09
C ALA A 331 -7.58 13.06 1.60
N TRP A 332 -7.44 13.19 2.92
CA TRP A 332 -6.40 14.05 3.53
C TRP A 332 -4.98 13.56 3.22
N ILE A 333 -4.72 12.26 3.31
CA ILE A 333 -3.43 11.67 2.91
C ILE A 333 -3.17 11.93 1.43
N ARG A 334 -4.19 11.78 0.58
CA ARG A 334 -4.08 12.06 -0.86
C ARG A 334 -3.74 13.53 -1.12
N LEU A 335 -4.39 14.46 -0.43
CA LEU A 335 -4.12 15.89 -0.54
C LEU A 335 -2.69 16.23 -0.12
N ILE A 336 -2.26 15.71 1.04
CA ILE A 336 -0.89 15.90 1.55
C ILE A 336 0.14 15.37 0.53
N TYR A 337 -0.09 14.17 -0.03
CA TYR A 337 0.79 13.62 -1.07
C TYR A 337 0.89 14.55 -2.29
N LEU A 338 -0.22 15.08 -2.78
CA LEU A 338 -0.23 15.98 -3.95
C LEU A 338 0.48 17.30 -3.65
N ILE A 339 0.27 17.88 -2.46
CA ILE A 339 0.97 19.09 -2.01
C ILE A 339 2.48 18.84 -1.93
N LEU A 340 2.91 17.76 -1.25
CA LEU A 340 4.33 17.42 -1.13
C LEU A 340 4.96 17.17 -2.50
N LYS A 341 4.21 16.59 -3.45
CA LYS A 341 4.67 16.39 -4.81
C LYS A 341 4.89 17.71 -5.55
N GLU A 342 3.95 18.65 -5.49
CA GLU A 342 4.10 19.97 -6.10
C GLU A 342 5.24 20.76 -5.45
N LEU A 343 5.35 20.72 -4.11
CA LEU A 343 6.47 21.32 -3.38
C LEU A 343 7.80 20.71 -3.80
N TYR A 344 7.89 19.39 -3.93
CA TYR A 344 9.11 18.72 -4.40
C TYR A 344 9.48 19.16 -5.82
N ILE A 345 8.51 19.22 -6.74
CA ILE A 345 8.75 19.67 -8.12
C ILE A 345 9.24 21.12 -8.14
N PHE A 346 8.68 21.97 -7.29
CA PHE A 346 9.08 23.38 -7.18
C PHE A 346 10.48 23.56 -6.55
N VAL A 347 10.79 22.81 -5.47
CA VAL A 347 12.03 22.97 -4.70
C VAL A 347 13.21 22.25 -5.35
N LYS A 348 12.99 21.12 -6.04
CA LYS A 348 14.06 20.30 -6.63
C LYS A 348 15.02 21.08 -7.53
N PRO A 349 14.56 21.95 -8.45
CA PRO A 349 15.48 22.72 -9.29
C PRO A 349 16.30 23.76 -8.51
N ILE A 350 15.69 24.40 -7.51
CA ILE A 350 16.38 25.35 -6.62
C ILE A 350 17.53 24.64 -5.89
N LEU A 351 17.25 23.47 -5.31
CA LEU A 351 18.28 22.65 -4.64
C LEU A 351 19.38 22.22 -5.62
N LYS A 352 19.02 21.83 -6.84
CA LYS A 352 19.98 21.44 -7.89
C LYS A 352 20.88 22.62 -8.29
N ALA A 353 20.32 23.81 -8.44
CA ALA A 353 21.07 25.03 -8.76
C ALA A 353 22.01 25.43 -7.62
N LEU A 354 21.52 25.43 -6.37
CA LEU A 354 22.35 25.69 -5.19
C LEU A 354 23.49 24.68 -5.08
N TRP A 355 23.20 23.40 -5.25
CA TRP A 355 24.21 22.35 -5.22
C TRP A 355 25.26 22.52 -6.33
N LYS A 356 24.85 22.93 -7.54
CA LYS A 356 25.79 23.25 -8.64
C LYS A 356 26.76 24.37 -8.24
N HIS A 357 26.26 25.44 -7.62
CA HIS A 357 27.09 26.55 -7.14
C HIS A 357 28.04 26.13 -6.01
N VAL A 358 27.53 25.40 -5.01
CA VAL A 358 28.35 24.86 -3.91
C VAL A 358 29.45 23.95 -4.47
N LYS A 359 29.11 23.06 -5.40
CA LYS A 359 30.07 22.15 -6.05
C LYS A 359 31.14 22.90 -6.83
N SER A 360 30.77 23.95 -7.59
CA SER A 360 31.75 24.81 -8.27
C SER A 360 32.67 25.49 -7.27
N TRP A 361 32.11 26.09 -6.21
CA TRP A 361 32.92 26.77 -5.19
C TRP A 361 33.91 25.83 -4.50
N ILE A 362 33.49 24.62 -4.10
CA ILE A 362 34.40 23.60 -3.54
C ILE A 362 35.50 23.27 -4.54
N THR A 363 35.12 23.07 -5.81
CA THR A 363 36.05 22.73 -6.88
C THR A 363 37.06 23.85 -7.11
N ASP A 364 36.65 25.11 -7.04
CA ASP A 364 37.50 26.24 -7.40
C ASP A 364 38.35 26.77 -6.25
N LYS A 365 37.86 26.69 -5.00
CA LYS A 365 38.48 27.34 -3.84
C LYS A 365 39.04 26.39 -2.80
N VAL A 366 38.60 25.14 -2.76
CA VAL A 366 38.99 24.19 -1.71
C VAL A 366 39.95 23.13 -2.24
N LEU A 367 39.68 22.58 -3.43
CA LEU A 367 40.47 21.47 -3.98
C LEU A 367 41.76 21.94 -4.68
N THR A 368 42.87 21.29 -4.35
CA THR A 368 44.15 21.44 -5.07
C THR A 368 44.09 20.78 -6.45
N ALA A 369 45.00 21.16 -7.36
CA ALA A 369 45.07 20.55 -8.70
C ALA A 369 45.25 19.02 -8.67
N PHE A 370 45.98 18.51 -7.68
CA PHE A 370 46.17 17.08 -7.48
C PHE A 370 44.87 16.37 -7.07
N GLU A 371 44.13 16.92 -6.11
CA GLU A 371 42.85 16.36 -5.66
C GLU A 371 41.79 16.40 -6.78
N LYS A 372 41.76 17.47 -7.59
CA LYS A 372 40.87 17.55 -8.76
C LYS A 372 41.15 16.41 -9.75
N LYS A 373 42.41 16.09 -10.02
CA LYS A 373 42.80 14.99 -10.90
C LYS A 373 42.41 13.62 -10.33
N GLN A 374 42.58 13.41 -9.03
CA GLN A 374 42.17 12.17 -8.35
C GLN A 374 40.66 11.98 -8.38
N ILE A 375 39.89 13.05 -8.15
CA ILE A 375 38.43 13.05 -8.20
C ILE A 375 37.94 12.79 -9.62
N ALA A 376 38.52 13.43 -10.64
CA ALA A 376 38.18 13.15 -12.04
C ALA A 376 38.44 11.67 -12.39
N ALA A 377 39.61 11.15 -12.05
CA ALA A 377 39.94 9.74 -12.27
C ALA A 377 39.02 8.78 -11.51
N PHE A 378 38.50 9.18 -10.33
CA PHE A 378 37.48 8.41 -9.61
C PHE A 378 36.15 8.39 -10.36
N TYR A 379 35.65 9.54 -10.82
CA TYR A 379 34.41 9.61 -11.60
C TYR A 379 34.52 8.86 -12.93
N ASP A 380 35.67 8.91 -13.61
CA ASP A 380 35.92 8.12 -14.82
C ASP A 380 35.84 6.61 -14.54
N ARG A 381 36.41 6.15 -13.41
CA ARG A 381 36.29 4.74 -12.99
C ARG A 381 34.84 4.36 -12.69
N ILE A 382 34.10 5.19 -11.97
CA ILE A 382 32.69 4.94 -11.64
C ILE A 382 31.84 4.87 -12.92
N ASN A 383 32.00 5.82 -13.84
CA ASN A 383 31.31 5.80 -15.13
C ASN A 383 31.65 4.54 -15.93
N ASN A 384 32.92 4.13 -15.97
CA ASN A 384 33.32 2.89 -16.64
C ASN A 384 32.68 1.65 -15.99
N TYR A 385 32.58 1.59 -14.67
CA TYR A 385 31.87 0.49 -13.99
C TYR A 385 30.38 0.51 -14.28
N GLN A 386 29.76 1.69 -14.36
CA GLN A 386 28.34 1.81 -14.65
C GLN A 386 28.02 1.35 -16.07
N VAL A 387 28.83 1.76 -17.07
CA VAL A 387 28.70 1.28 -18.45
C VAL A 387 28.85 -0.25 -18.51
N LYS A 388 29.86 -0.82 -17.85
CA LYS A 388 30.03 -2.28 -17.80
C LYS A 388 28.85 -2.97 -17.14
N LEU A 389 28.32 -2.43 -16.04
CA LEU A 389 27.17 -3.00 -15.36
C LEU A 389 25.92 -2.95 -16.23
N ASP A 390 25.71 -1.86 -16.97
CA ASP A 390 24.59 -1.72 -17.90
C ASP A 390 24.72 -2.69 -19.08
N GLU A 391 25.93 -2.90 -19.60
CA GLU A 391 26.21 -3.90 -20.65
C GLU A 391 25.96 -5.34 -20.17
N GLU A 392 26.49 -5.72 -19.00
CA GLU A 392 26.28 -7.03 -18.38
C GLU A 392 24.80 -7.27 -18.07
N PHE A 393 24.11 -6.27 -17.51
CA PHE A 393 22.67 -6.35 -17.23
C PHE A 393 21.87 -6.52 -18.52
N LYS A 394 22.23 -5.80 -19.58
CA LYS A 394 21.57 -5.93 -20.89
C LYS A 394 21.77 -7.32 -21.47
N LEU A 395 22.99 -7.86 -21.43
CA LEU A 395 23.28 -9.21 -21.89
C LEU A 395 22.45 -10.25 -21.12
N PHE A 396 22.44 -10.17 -19.79
CA PHE A 396 21.62 -11.02 -18.93
C PHE A 396 20.12 -10.90 -19.23
N TYR A 397 19.62 -9.68 -19.40
CA TYR A 397 18.22 -9.43 -19.73
C TYR A 397 17.84 -10.00 -21.10
N ASP A 398 18.68 -9.80 -22.12
CA ASP A 398 18.45 -10.31 -23.48
C ASP A 398 18.49 -11.84 -23.49
N GLU A 399 19.38 -12.47 -22.72
CA GLU A 399 19.44 -13.93 -22.53
C GLU A 399 18.15 -14.46 -21.88
N LEU A 400 17.73 -13.87 -20.74
CA LEU A 400 16.48 -14.23 -20.08
C LEU A 400 15.25 -14.02 -20.98
N LEU A 401 15.25 -12.95 -21.77
CA LEU A 401 14.15 -12.64 -22.67
C LEU A 401 14.04 -13.68 -23.78
N GLU A 402 15.16 -14.12 -24.36
CA GLU A 402 15.17 -15.18 -25.38
C GLU A 402 14.81 -16.55 -24.80
N GLU A 403 15.30 -16.87 -23.59
CA GLU A 403 14.87 -18.07 -22.87
C GLU A 403 13.35 -18.05 -22.64
N HIS A 404 12.81 -16.92 -22.16
CA HIS A 404 11.38 -16.75 -21.92
C HIS A 404 10.55 -16.87 -23.21
N LYS A 405 10.97 -16.24 -24.31
CA LYS A 405 10.31 -16.41 -25.62
C LYS A 405 10.29 -17.86 -26.07
N THR A 406 11.41 -18.55 -25.93
CA THR A 406 11.54 -19.98 -26.27
C THR A 406 10.59 -20.82 -25.42
N ASN A 407 10.57 -20.59 -24.10
CA ASN A 407 9.65 -21.25 -23.16
C ASN A 407 8.18 -21.03 -23.55
N MET A 408 7.81 -19.79 -23.93
CA MET A 408 6.46 -19.45 -24.35
C MET A 408 6.05 -20.17 -25.65
N LEU A 409 6.96 -20.36 -26.60
CA LEU A 409 6.69 -21.13 -27.82
C LEU A 409 6.34 -22.60 -27.51
N TYR A 410 7.07 -23.23 -26.58
CA TYR A 410 6.75 -24.61 -26.17
C TYR A 410 5.41 -24.69 -25.43
N ILE A 411 5.10 -23.73 -24.55
CA ILE A 411 3.80 -23.65 -23.88
C ILE A 411 2.67 -23.45 -24.88
N GLN A 412 2.85 -22.54 -25.84
CA GLN A 412 1.89 -22.29 -26.90
C GLN A 412 1.68 -23.52 -27.78
N ALA A 413 2.74 -24.24 -28.13
CA ALA A 413 2.63 -25.48 -28.89
C ALA A 413 1.75 -26.52 -28.17
N VAL A 414 1.89 -26.67 -26.86
CA VAL A 414 1.03 -27.55 -26.04
C VAL A 414 -0.41 -27.06 -26.03
N SER A 415 -0.64 -25.75 -25.91
CA SER A 415 -1.98 -25.15 -25.96
C SER A 415 -2.67 -25.35 -27.32
N ASP A 416 -1.90 -25.34 -28.42
CA ASP A 416 -2.39 -25.46 -29.80
C ASP A 416 -2.46 -26.93 -30.28
N ALA A 417 -2.48 -27.90 -29.36
CA ALA A 417 -2.57 -29.32 -29.71
C ALA A 417 -3.95 -29.69 -30.28
N GLN A 418 -3.96 -30.47 -31.37
CA GLN A 418 -5.22 -30.79 -32.08
C GLN A 418 -5.98 -31.98 -31.50
N ASN A 419 -5.31 -32.86 -30.77
CA ASN A 419 -5.88 -34.04 -30.14
C ASN A 419 -5.03 -34.47 -28.92
N SER A 420 -5.52 -35.46 -28.18
CA SER A 420 -4.87 -35.95 -26.94
C SER A 420 -3.46 -36.47 -27.16
N ASP A 421 -3.20 -37.17 -28.26
CA ASP A 421 -1.90 -37.77 -28.54
C ASP A 421 -0.87 -36.69 -28.94
N ASP A 422 -1.30 -35.70 -29.71
CA ASP A 422 -0.50 -34.51 -30.04
C ASP A 422 -0.19 -33.68 -28.78
N ALA A 423 -1.16 -33.52 -27.88
CA ALA A 423 -0.97 -32.83 -26.62
C ALA A 423 0.08 -33.52 -25.73
N ILE A 424 0.01 -34.85 -25.59
CA ILE A 424 1.00 -35.64 -24.82
C ILE A 424 2.40 -35.49 -25.44
N ASN A 425 2.53 -35.65 -26.76
CA ASN A 425 3.81 -35.53 -27.44
C ASN A 425 4.45 -34.15 -27.30
N LYS A 426 3.66 -33.08 -27.41
CA LYS A 426 4.15 -31.71 -27.21
C LYS A 426 4.47 -31.42 -25.73
N SER A 427 3.70 -31.99 -24.80
CA SER A 427 3.97 -31.90 -23.35
C SER A 427 5.27 -32.60 -22.96
N VAL A 428 5.58 -33.74 -23.57
CA VAL A 428 6.87 -34.44 -23.42
C VAL A 428 8.03 -33.55 -23.90
N ARG A 429 7.87 -32.88 -25.05
CA ARG A 429 8.89 -31.94 -25.56
C ARG A 429 9.09 -30.74 -24.63
N LEU A 430 8.02 -30.17 -24.10
CA LEU A 430 8.06 -29.12 -23.07
C LEU A 430 8.81 -29.59 -21.81
N ALA A 431 8.47 -30.78 -21.30
CA ALA A 431 9.12 -31.34 -20.11
C ALA A 431 10.63 -31.59 -20.32
N ARG A 432 11.03 -32.09 -21.49
CA ARG A 432 12.45 -32.24 -21.84
C ARG A 432 13.16 -30.90 -22.00
N HIS A 433 12.50 -29.88 -22.55
CA HIS A 433 13.04 -28.52 -22.65
C HIS A 433 13.34 -27.93 -21.26
N TYR A 434 12.48 -28.18 -20.27
CA TYR A 434 12.73 -27.84 -18.86
C TYR A 434 13.64 -28.84 -18.12
N GLN A 435 14.30 -29.76 -18.82
CA GLN A 435 15.22 -30.74 -18.25
C GLN A 435 14.62 -31.62 -17.14
N VAL A 436 13.32 -31.92 -17.23
CA VAL A 436 12.67 -32.87 -16.32
C VAL A 436 13.30 -34.25 -16.51
N ASP A 437 13.64 -34.93 -15.41
CA ASP A 437 14.20 -36.29 -15.46
C ASP A 437 13.30 -37.23 -16.27
N GLU A 438 13.88 -37.99 -17.19
CA GLU A 438 13.12 -38.82 -18.14
C GLU A 438 12.19 -39.82 -17.45
N LYS A 439 12.53 -40.31 -16.25
CA LYS A 439 11.67 -41.22 -15.46
C LYS A 439 10.44 -40.52 -14.87
N SER A 440 10.44 -39.20 -14.88
CA SER A 440 9.34 -38.36 -14.42
C SER A 440 8.43 -37.91 -15.56
N ILE A 441 8.85 -38.06 -16.82
CA ILE A 441 8.07 -37.71 -18.00
C ILE A 441 7.10 -38.86 -18.33
N MET A 442 5.86 -38.52 -18.66
CA MET A 442 4.81 -39.49 -19.03
C MET A 442 4.63 -39.46 -20.55
N HIS A 443 4.82 -40.60 -21.22
CA HIS A 443 4.87 -40.66 -22.69
C HIS A 443 3.55 -41.08 -23.33
N ASN A 444 2.60 -41.59 -22.55
CA ASN A 444 1.31 -42.05 -23.02
C ASN A 444 0.27 -42.03 -21.88
N ALA A 445 -1.00 -42.30 -22.22
CA ALA A 445 -2.10 -42.32 -21.26
C ALA A 445 -1.95 -43.41 -20.17
N ASP A 446 -1.28 -44.52 -20.47
CA ASP A 446 -1.06 -45.61 -19.51
C ASP A 446 -0.03 -45.22 -18.43
N ASP A 447 0.99 -44.44 -18.78
CA ASP A 447 1.96 -43.90 -17.82
C ASP A 447 1.28 -42.99 -16.80
N VAL A 448 0.36 -42.14 -17.26
CA VAL A 448 -0.44 -41.25 -16.41
C VAL A 448 -1.32 -42.08 -15.46
N ARG A 449 -1.99 -43.09 -16.01
CA ARG A 449 -2.88 -43.97 -15.24
C ARG A 449 -2.11 -44.74 -14.16
N LYS A 450 -0.96 -45.33 -14.52
CA LYS A 450 -0.10 -46.10 -13.60
C LYS A 450 0.45 -45.23 -12.46
N LYS A 451 0.71 -43.95 -12.73
CA LYS A 451 1.26 -43.01 -11.74
C LYS A 451 0.20 -42.42 -10.81
N LEU A 452 -1.03 -42.21 -11.29
CA LEU A 452 -2.15 -41.70 -10.48
C LEU A 452 -2.89 -42.79 -9.70
N PHE A 453 -3.02 -43.99 -10.26
CA PHE A 453 -3.87 -45.05 -9.70
C PHE A 453 -3.10 -46.27 -9.18
N GLY A 454 -1.77 -46.30 -9.33
CA GLY A 454 -0.98 -47.51 -9.15
C GLY A 454 -1.26 -48.49 -10.29
N GLY A 455 -0.24 -49.26 -10.70
CA GLY A 455 -0.38 -50.26 -11.75
C GLY A 455 -1.39 -51.34 -11.42
#